data_AF-A0A0L0G9R8-F1
#
_entry.id   AF-A0A0L0G9R8-F1
#
_cell.length_a   1.000
_cell.length_b   1.000
_cell.length_c   1.000
_cell.angle_alpha   90.00
_cell.angle_beta   90.00
_cell.angle_gamma   90.00
#
_symmetry.space_group_name_H-M   'P 1'
#
loop_
_entity.id
_entity.type
_entity.pdbx_description
1 polymer ?
#
loop_
_entity_poly.entity_id
_entity_poly.type
_entity_poly.pdbx_seq_one_letter_code
_entity_poly.pdbx_strand_id
1 'polypeptide(L)'
;MASFQPPVFSTAKLLQCMNEIGFPMSEQDLKNPQPEELMSLYQSLVEELLGVRKIDHCQPDLRASDCLSHPDLYEEAIPQLVFYKALVRFMEVCGIKDFSFKDVAQPEFQRIRRIFSAVYNFYVFRHGRLQKYESVLQETEVLAESQKEAEAQLKALELEVSMLRAARDKEEPDVEAVRTEISGLDEELQKLNMKQARQRADIKEIDEVTNTFTLELAELTAQCVDLRKKNDTLKSKVVQSPDRMKRDIINLQQRVEKEKENIFEQDRTARELSVKHAKLIDTDKELNKVMHLMSEVQSEERKLENISVMKEKVMNEINIKVTQNEDVLAEERHIKKQIQHMQSKIAKVDQTANLRKCEAEERMEHLRQKKEDNEALVGSRQAKIDILKDKAAMEQAAHADAMRNLLSQYGGITRQIDGFTHDLERACQASSHVGAVKR
;
A
#
# COMPACT_ATOMS: atom_id res chain seq x y z
N MET A 1 -24.08 -95.11 -85.43
CA MET A 1 -24.80 -94.06 -84.67
C MET A 1 -26.26 -94.46 -84.60
N ALA A 2 -26.81 -94.73 -83.42
CA ALA A 2 -28.22 -95.03 -83.29
C ALA A 2 -29.03 -93.81 -83.75
N SER A 3 -29.89 -93.97 -84.75
CA SER A 3 -30.80 -92.90 -85.16
C SER A 3 -31.79 -92.69 -84.02
N PHE A 4 -31.71 -91.53 -83.35
CA PHE A 4 -32.71 -91.15 -82.35
C PHE A 4 -34.09 -91.17 -83.00
N GLN A 5 -35.01 -91.92 -82.41
CA GLN A 5 -36.42 -91.92 -82.80
C GLN A 5 -37.23 -91.29 -81.66
N PRO A 6 -38.02 -90.25 -81.94
CA PRO A 6 -38.84 -89.61 -80.92
C PRO A 6 -39.92 -90.58 -80.40
N PRO A 7 -40.32 -90.45 -79.12
CA PRO A 7 -41.40 -91.26 -78.57
C PRO A 7 -42.71 -91.01 -79.34
N VAL A 8 -43.46 -92.06 -79.62
CA VAL A 8 -44.79 -91.96 -80.27
C VAL A 8 -45.87 -92.06 -79.22
N PHE A 9 -46.65 -91.00 -79.04
CA PHE A 9 -47.70 -90.94 -78.02
C PHE A 9 -48.97 -91.69 -78.47
N SER A 10 -49.75 -92.17 -77.51
CA SER A 10 -51.12 -92.64 -77.77
C SER A 10 -52.00 -91.47 -78.22
N THR A 11 -53.08 -91.74 -78.96
CA THR A 11 -53.98 -90.70 -79.48
C THR A 11 -54.47 -89.77 -78.36
N ALA A 12 -54.98 -90.33 -77.26
CA ALA A 12 -55.44 -89.54 -76.13
C ALA A 12 -54.34 -88.66 -75.52
N LYS A 13 -53.12 -89.20 -75.39
CA LYS A 13 -51.99 -88.44 -74.83
C LYS A 13 -51.51 -87.35 -75.79
N LEU A 14 -51.49 -87.63 -77.09
CA LEU A 14 -51.12 -86.63 -78.10
C LEU A 14 -52.11 -85.46 -78.12
N LEU A 15 -53.42 -85.72 -78.08
CA LEU A 15 -54.43 -84.66 -78.05
C LEU A 15 -54.27 -83.77 -76.81
N GLN A 16 -54.00 -84.38 -75.64
CA GLN A 16 -53.69 -83.63 -74.41
C GLN A 16 -52.44 -82.76 -74.60
N CYS A 17 -51.35 -83.35 -75.09
CA CYS A 17 -50.07 -82.66 -75.29
C CYS A 17 -50.17 -81.53 -76.32
N MET A 18 -50.93 -81.70 -77.39
CA MET A 18 -51.15 -80.68 -78.42
C MET A 18 -52.00 -79.52 -77.88
N ASN A 19 -52.97 -79.80 -77.02
CA ASN A 19 -53.72 -78.75 -76.31
C ASN A 19 -52.83 -77.99 -75.30
N GLU A 20 -51.92 -78.68 -74.60
CA GLU A 20 -50.96 -78.06 -73.67
C GLU A 20 -50.04 -77.03 -74.35
N ILE A 21 -49.72 -77.23 -75.63
CA ILE A 21 -48.86 -76.32 -76.41
C ILE A 21 -49.65 -75.27 -77.21
N GLY A 22 -50.97 -75.16 -77.00
CA GLY A 22 -51.81 -74.15 -77.65
C GLY A 22 -52.32 -74.53 -79.05
N PHE A 23 -52.18 -75.80 -79.45
CA PHE A 23 -52.59 -76.31 -80.75
C PHE A 23 -53.66 -77.40 -80.61
N PRO A 24 -54.90 -77.06 -80.21
CA PRO A 24 -55.94 -78.04 -79.97
C PRO A 24 -56.30 -78.79 -81.26
N MET A 25 -56.37 -80.12 -81.16
CA MET A 25 -56.86 -81.00 -82.22
C MET A 25 -57.95 -81.90 -81.67
N SER A 26 -58.91 -82.27 -82.50
CA SER A 26 -59.93 -83.27 -82.19
C SER A 26 -59.44 -84.69 -82.56
N GLU A 27 -60.07 -85.71 -81.98
CA GLU A 27 -59.79 -87.10 -82.38
C GLU A 27 -60.21 -87.38 -83.83
N GLN A 28 -61.20 -86.65 -84.35
CA GLN A 28 -61.64 -86.76 -85.74
C GLN A 28 -60.62 -86.14 -86.69
N ASP A 29 -60.03 -85.00 -86.31
CA ASP A 29 -59.00 -84.31 -87.11
C ASP A 29 -57.75 -85.17 -87.25
N LEU A 30 -57.42 -85.95 -86.21
CA LEU A 30 -56.29 -86.87 -86.32
C LEU A 30 -56.63 -88.07 -87.23
N LYS A 31 -57.83 -88.67 -87.08
CA LYS A 31 -58.28 -89.86 -87.82
C LYS A 31 -58.54 -89.58 -89.31
N ASN A 32 -59.06 -88.40 -89.63
CA ASN A 32 -59.33 -87.95 -90.99
C ASN A 32 -58.81 -86.51 -91.20
N PRO A 33 -57.47 -86.34 -91.25
CA PRO A 33 -56.85 -85.02 -91.32
C PRO A 33 -57.19 -84.32 -92.62
N GLN A 34 -57.85 -83.16 -92.54
CA GLN A 34 -58.09 -82.31 -93.70
C GLN A 34 -56.76 -81.61 -94.07
N PRO A 35 -56.29 -81.70 -95.33
CA PRO A 35 -55.02 -81.12 -95.76
C PRO A 35 -54.90 -79.61 -95.47
N GLU A 36 -55.99 -78.85 -95.63
CA GLU A 36 -56.03 -77.40 -95.41
C GLU A 36 -55.84 -77.03 -93.92
N GLU A 37 -56.57 -77.71 -93.03
CA GLU A 37 -56.46 -77.50 -91.58
C GLU A 37 -55.09 -77.92 -91.05
N LEU A 38 -54.57 -79.05 -91.55
CA LEU A 38 -53.25 -79.54 -91.21
C LEU A 38 -52.13 -78.61 -91.68
N MET A 39 -52.26 -78.04 -92.88
CA MET A 39 -51.34 -77.03 -93.39
C MET A 39 -51.33 -75.79 -92.49
N SER A 40 -52.50 -75.29 -92.11
CA SER A 40 -52.63 -74.16 -91.18
C SER A 40 -51.97 -74.47 -89.84
N LEU A 41 -52.13 -75.69 -89.32
CA LEU A 41 -51.50 -76.13 -88.09
C LEU A 41 -49.97 -76.21 -88.20
N TYR A 42 -49.43 -76.77 -89.29
CA TYR A 42 -47.99 -76.77 -89.54
C TYR A 42 -47.42 -75.36 -89.62
N GLN A 43 -48.17 -74.44 -90.24
CA GLN A 43 -47.76 -73.05 -90.37
C GLN A 43 -47.63 -72.37 -89.01
N SER A 44 -48.66 -72.50 -88.17
CA SER A 44 -48.65 -71.94 -86.82
C SER A 44 -47.57 -72.55 -85.93
N LEU A 45 -47.28 -73.85 -86.09
CA LEU A 45 -46.19 -74.51 -85.37
C LEU A 45 -44.80 -74.00 -85.78
N VAL A 46 -44.57 -73.80 -87.08
CA VAL A 46 -43.33 -73.23 -87.60
C VAL A 46 -43.15 -71.80 -87.10
N GLU A 47 -44.20 -70.99 -87.12
CA GLU A 47 -44.19 -69.62 -86.61
C GLU A 47 -43.82 -69.57 -85.13
N GLU A 48 -44.49 -70.36 -84.30
CA GLU A 48 -44.28 -70.36 -82.85
C GLU A 48 -42.90 -70.90 -82.45
N LEU A 49 -42.47 -72.02 -83.06
CA LEU A 49 -41.26 -72.72 -82.64
C LEU A 49 -39.98 -72.15 -83.24
N LEU A 50 -40.05 -71.64 -84.48
CA LEU A 50 -38.91 -71.08 -85.19
C LEU A 50 -38.88 -69.55 -85.20
N GLY A 51 -39.97 -68.88 -84.81
CA GLY A 51 -40.06 -67.42 -84.81
C GLY A 51 -40.05 -66.81 -86.23
N VAL A 52 -40.36 -67.61 -87.25
CA VAL A 52 -40.39 -67.18 -88.66
C VAL A 52 -41.83 -66.85 -89.02
N ARG A 53 -42.13 -65.60 -89.39
CA ARG A 53 -43.49 -65.18 -89.71
C ARG A 53 -43.89 -65.63 -91.12
N LYS A 54 -45.20 -65.77 -91.39
CA LYS A 54 -45.72 -66.04 -92.75
C LYS A 54 -45.12 -65.12 -93.82
N ILE A 55 -44.94 -63.84 -93.46
CA ILE A 55 -44.39 -62.79 -94.34
C ILE A 55 -42.95 -63.09 -94.75
N ASP A 56 -42.15 -63.70 -93.87
CA ASP A 56 -40.75 -64.03 -94.14
C ASP A 56 -40.63 -65.18 -95.18
N HIS A 57 -41.70 -65.98 -95.35
CA HIS A 57 -41.81 -66.98 -96.41
C HIS A 57 -42.36 -66.41 -97.73
N CYS A 58 -43.05 -65.26 -97.68
CA CYS A 58 -43.64 -64.60 -98.85
C CYS A 58 -42.67 -63.68 -99.61
N GLN A 59 -41.47 -63.42 -99.08
CA GLN A 59 -40.42 -62.72 -99.83
C GLN A 59 -39.54 -63.74 -100.55
N PRO A 60 -39.71 -63.94 -101.88
CA PRO A 60 -38.69 -64.63 -102.65
C PRO A 60 -37.38 -63.83 -102.53
N ASP A 61 -36.27 -64.54 -102.39
CA ASP A 61 -34.95 -63.95 -102.52
C ASP A 61 -34.92 -63.23 -103.88
N LEU A 62 -34.84 -61.89 -103.90
CA LEU A 62 -35.08 -61.06 -105.10
C LEU A 62 -34.23 -61.50 -106.31
N ARG A 63 -33.11 -62.18 -106.05
CA ARG A 63 -32.20 -62.77 -107.03
C ARG A 63 -32.71 -64.02 -107.75
N ALA A 64 -33.69 -64.73 -107.18
CA ALA A 64 -34.27 -65.94 -107.77
C ALA A 64 -35.39 -65.59 -108.77
N SER A 65 -36.07 -64.46 -108.58
CA SER A 65 -37.11 -63.96 -109.48
C SER A 65 -36.56 -63.57 -110.85
N ASP A 66 -35.33 -63.08 -110.91
CA ASP A 66 -34.62 -62.71 -112.15
C ASP A 66 -34.31 -63.93 -113.07
N CYS A 67 -34.35 -65.15 -112.51
CA CYS A 67 -34.10 -66.40 -113.24
C CYS A 67 -35.37 -67.01 -113.86
N LEU A 68 -36.56 -66.47 -113.59
CA LEU A 68 -37.84 -66.99 -114.05
C LEU A 68 -38.38 -66.15 -115.22
N SER A 69 -38.72 -66.78 -116.34
CA SER A 69 -39.21 -66.08 -117.54
C SER A 69 -40.59 -65.42 -117.34
N HIS A 70 -41.40 -65.93 -116.40
CA HIS A 70 -42.71 -65.40 -116.02
C HIS A 70 -42.92 -65.49 -114.50
N PRO A 71 -42.36 -64.55 -113.71
CA PRO A 71 -42.45 -64.58 -112.25
C PRO A 71 -43.89 -64.57 -111.71
N ASP A 72 -44.78 -63.83 -112.37
CA ASP A 72 -46.19 -63.65 -111.97
C ASP A 72 -46.99 -64.96 -111.90
N LEU A 73 -46.61 -65.97 -112.70
CA LEU A 73 -47.28 -67.29 -112.68
C LEU A 73 -46.93 -68.12 -111.44
N TYR A 74 -45.87 -67.74 -110.70
CA TYR A 74 -45.34 -68.49 -109.57
C TYR A 74 -45.45 -67.73 -108.25
N GLU A 75 -46.14 -66.60 -108.23
CA GLU A 75 -46.30 -65.72 -107.07
C GLU A 75 -46.88 -66.47 -105.85
N GLU A 76 -47.83 -67.39 -106.07
CA GLU A 76 -48.41 -68.22 -105.01
C GLU A 76 -47.58 -69.48 -104.70
N ALA A 77 -46.93 -70.07 -105.71
CA ALA A 77 -46.22 -71.34 -105.59
C ALA A 77 -44.86 -71.21 -104.89
N ILE A 78 -44.13 -70.12 -105.11
CA ILE A 78 -42.80 -69.91 -104.53
C ILE A 78 -42.85 -69.80 -103.00
N PRO A 79 -43.73 -68.98 -102.39
CA PRO A 79 -43.87 -68.93 -100.94
C PRO A 79 -44.23 -70.30 -100.32
N GLN A 80 -45.10 -71.07 -100.99
CA GLN A 80 -45.47 -72.41 -100.54
C GLN A 80 -44.28 -73.38 -100.56
N LEU A 81 -43.41 -73.31 -101.58
CA LEU A 81 -42.18 -74.11 -101.64
C LEU A 81 -41.15 -73.68 -100.59
N VAL A 82 -40.99 -72.38 -100.34
CA VAL A 82 -40.12 -71.84 -99.30
C VAL A 82 -40.59 -72.31 -97.92
N PHE A 83 -41.90 -72.20 -97.66
CA PHE A 83 -42.50 -72.71 -96.44
C PHE A 83 -42.31 -74.23 -96.31
N TYR A 84 -42.60 -75.01 -97.36
CA TYR A 84 -42.42 -76.46 -97.33
C TYR A 84 -40.96 -76.84 -97.05
N LYS A 85 -39.98 -76.13 -97.62
CA LYS A 85 -38.56 -76.34 -97.33
C LYS A 85 -38.21 -76.03 -95.88
N ALA A 86 -38.79 -74.97 -95.30
CA ALA A 86 -38.64 -74.66 -93.88
C ALA A 86 -39.27 -75.76 -93.00
N LEU A 87 -40.45 -76.24 -93.39
CA LEU A 87 -41.15 -77.33 -92.71
C LEU A 87 -40.35 -78.64 -92.74
N VAL A 88 -39.77 -79.02 -93.89
CA VAL A 88 -38.90 -80.21 -94.00
C VAL A 88 -37.71 -80.10 -93.03
N ARG A 89 -37.03 -78.94 -93.01
CA ARG A 89 -35.90 -78.71 -92.09
C ARG A 89 -36.33 -78.75 -90.63
N PHE A 90 -37.49 -78.17 -90.32
CA PHE A 90 -38.07 -78.25 -88.98
C PHE A 90 -38.33 -79.70 -88.58
N MET A 91 -38.94 -80.49 -89.45
CA MET A 91 -39.22 -81.91 -89.23
C MET A 91 -37.94 -82.73 -89.04
N GLU A 92 -36.87 -82.42 -89.79
CA GLU A 92 -35.55 -83.04 -89.58
C GLU A 92 -35.00 -82.78 -88.17
N VAL A 93 -35.13 -81.55 -87.66
CA VAL A 93 -34.73 -81.17 -86.30
C VAL A 93 -35.58 -81.90 -85.24
N CYS A 94 -36.88 -82.08 -85.50
CA CYS A 94 -37.75 -82.90 -84.66
C CYS A 94 -37.42 -84.41 -84.71
N GLY A 95 -36.57 -84.86 -85.64
CA GLY A 95 -36.13 -86.24 -85.79
C GLY A 95 -36.84 -87.03 -86.90
N ILE A 96 -37.57 -86.37 -87.80
CA ILE A 96 -38.28 -86.95 -88.94
C ILE A 96 -37.53 -86.62 -90.22
N LYS A 97 -36.75 -87.58 -90.72
CA LYS A 97 -35.91 -87.41 -91.91
C LYS A 97 -36.60 -87.74 -93.23
N ASP A 98 -37.73 -88.41 -93.16
CA ASP A 98 -38.51 -88.91 -94.30
C ASP A 98 -39.77 -88.08 -94.56
N PHE A 99 -39.80 -86.82 -94.10
CA PHE A 99 -40.95 -85.92 -94.30
C PHE A 99 -41.11 -85.61 -95.80
N SER A 100 -42.31 -85.82 -96.34
CA SER A 100 -42.59 -85.73 -97.77
C SER A 100 -43.86 -84.95 -98.06
N PHE A 101 -44.06 -84.54 -99.31
CA PHE A 101 -45.25 -83.79 -99.69
C PHE A 101 -46.55 -84.58 -99.44
N LYS A 102 -46.48 -85.92 -99.41
CA LYS A 102 -47.61 -86.77 -99.03
C LYS A 102 -48.08 -86.52 -97.60
N ASP A 103 -47.18 -86.18 -96.69
CA ASP A 103 -47.52 -85.88 -95.29
C ASP A 103 -48.39 -84.61 -95.16
N VAL A 104 -48.43 -83.79 -96.21
CA VAL A 104 -49.24 -82.57 -96.30
C VAL A 104 -50.47 -82.79 -97.19
N ALA A 105 -50.30 -83.36 -98.38
CA ALA A 105 -51.36 -83.50 -99.37
C ALA A 105 -52.27 -84.71 -99.15
N GLN A 106 -51.75 -85.79 -98.55
CA GLN A 106 -52.47 -87.04 -98.28
C GLN A 106 -52.12 -87.56 -96.89
N PRO A 107 -52.52 -86.82 -95.84
CA PRO A 107 -52.11 -87.13 -94.47
C PRO A 107 -52.71 -88.46 -93.97
N GLU A 108 -51.85 -89.37 -93.52
CA GLU A 108 -52.26 -90.66 -92.94
C GLU A 108 -52.25 -90.63 -91.40
N PHE A 109 -53.29 -91.17 -90.76
CA PHE A 109 -53.46 -91.14 -89.29
C PHE A 109 -52.19 -91.54 -88.50
N GLN A 110 -51.60 -92.69 -88.81
CA GLN A 110 -50.41 -93.18 -88.09
C GLN A 110 -49.19 -92.28 -88.31
N ARG A 111 -49.08 -91.72 -89.50
CA ARG A 111 -47.99 -90.84 -89.92
C ARG A 111 -48.07 -89.49 -89.24
N ILE A 112 -49.25 -88.86 -89.25
CA ILE A 112 -49.52 -87.59 -88.57
C ILE A 112 -49.34 -87.71 -87.05
N ARG A 113 -49.80 -88.82 -86.46
CA ARG A 113 -49.57 -89.10 -85.03
C ARG A 113 -48.09 -89.16 -84.68
N ARG A 114 -47.28 -89.81 -85.52
CA ARG A 114 -45.81 -89.84 -85.35
C ARG A 114 -45.21 -88.44 -85.50
N ILE A 115 -45.70 -87.67 -86.48
CA ILE A 115 -45.21 -86.31 -86.73
C ILE A 115 -45.42 -85.40 -85.53
N PHE A 116 -46.66 -85.28 -85.05
CA PHE A 116 -46.95 -84.41 -83.91
C PHE A 116 -46.35 -84.90 -82.60
N SER A 117 -46.15 -86.21 -82.44
CA SER A 117 -45.40 -86.72 -81.28
C SER A 117 -43.94 -86.24 -81.27
N ALA A 118 -43.30 -86.21 -82.44
CA ALA A 118 -41.95 -85.67 -82.59
C ALA A 118 -41.88 -84.16 -82.36
N VAL A 119 -42.85 -83.42 -82.92
CA VAL A 119 -42.98 -81.97 -82.74
C VAL A 119 -43.16 -81.61 -81.27
N TYR A 120 -44.05 -82.30 -80.56
CA TYR A 120 -44.25 -82.07 -79.12
C TYR A 120 -42.98 -82.40 -78.31
N ASN A 121 -42.28 -83.50 -78.63
CA ASN A 121 -41.01 -83.83 -77.98
C ASN A 121 -39.96 -82.72 -78.18
N PHE A 122 -39.89 -82.13 -79.38
CA PHE A 122 -39.04 -80.99 -79.65
C PHE A 122 -39.48 -79.75 -78.85
N TYR A 123 -40.79 -79.45 -78.79
CA TYR A 123 -41.32 -78.33 -77.99
C TYR A 123 -40.87 -78.43 -76.53
N VAL A 124 -41.05 -79.59 -75.88
CA VAL A 124 -40.66 -79.79 -74.48
C VAL A 124 -39.17 -79.57 -74.28
N PHE A 125 -38.34 -80.10 -75.18
CA PHE A 125 -36.89 -79.89 -75.14
C PHE A 125 -36.52 -78.41 -75.29
N ARG A 126 -37.10 -77.72 -76.27
CA ARG A 126 -36.87 -76.28 -76.52
C ARG A 126 -37.29 -75.46 -75.31
N HIS A 127 -38.48 -75.68 -74.78
CA HIS A 127 -39.01 -74.95 -73.63
C HIS A 127 -38.11 -75.11 -72.39
N GLY A 128 -37.64 -76.33 -72.09
CA GLY A 128 -36.71 -76.56 -70.99
C GLY A 128 -35.33 -75.90 -71.16
N ARG A 129 -34.93 -75.58 -72.40
CA ARG A 129 -33.68 -74.86 -72.71
C ARG A 129 -33.88 -73.35 -72.77
N LEU A 130 -35.04 -72.89 -73.21
CA LEU A 130 -35.37 -71.47 -73.36
C LEU A 130 -35.24 -70.74 -72.02
N GLN A 131 -35.73 -71.31 -70.93
CA GLN A 131 -35.61 -70.70 -69.59
C GLN A 131 -34.14 -70.44 -69.18
N LYS A 132 -33.22 -71.35 -69.52
CA LYS A 132 -31.78 -71.14 -69.27
C LYS A 132 -31.20 -70.08 -70.19
N TYR A 133 -31.65 -70.06 -71.45
CA TYR A 133 -31.23 -69.06 -72.42
C TYR A 133 -31.69 -67.65 -72.03
N GLU A 134 -32.92 -67.49 -71.55
CA GLU A 134 -33.46 -66.21 -71.07
C GLU A 134 -32.63 -65.64 -69.91
N SER A 135 -32.23 -66.47 -68.95
CA SER A 135 -31.34 -66.05 -67.85
C SER A 135 -29.99 -65.53 -68.37
N VAL A 136 -29.36 -66.26 -69.30
CA VAL A 136 -28.08 -65.85 -69.89
C VAL A 136 -28.25 -64.59 -70.74
N LEU A 137 -29.36 -64.46 -71.46
CA LEU A 137 -29.66 -63.28 -72.26
C LEU A 137 -29.79 -62.04 -71.37
N GLN A 138 -30.55 -62.12 -70.27
CA GLN A 138 -30.69 -61.03 -69.30
C GLN A 138 -29.34 -60.65 -68.68
N GLU A 139 -28.52 -61.63 -68.28
CA GLU A 139 -27.15 -61.36 -67.77
C GLU A 139 -26.29 -60.65 -68.83
N THR A 140 -26.40 -61.07 -70.09
CA THR A 140 -25.66 -60.47 -71.21
C THR A 140 -26.12 -59.04 -71.48
N GLU A 141 -27.42 -58.77 -71.42
CA GLU A 141 -27.99 -57.43 -71.58
C GLU A 141 -27.52 -56.49 -70.46
N VAL A 142 -27.57 -56.93 -69.21
CA VAL A 142 -27.07 -56.15 -68.06
C VAL A 142 -25.57 -55.87 -68.18
N LEU A 143 -24.77 -56.85 -68.60
CA LEU A 143 -23.34 -56.66 -68.83
C LEU A 143 -23.07 -55.68 -69.99
N ALA A 144 -23.85 -55.73 -71.06
CA ALA A 144 -23.73 -54.81 -72.19
C ALA A 144 -24.08 -53.36 -71.78
N GLU A 145 -25.12 -53.17 -70.97
CA GLU A 145 -25.46 -51.87 -70.40
C GLU A 145 -24.34 -51.34 -69.49
N SER A 146 -23.84 -52.18 -68.58
CA SER A 146 -22.73 -51.81 -67.69
C SER A 146 -21.45 -51.46 -68.46
N GLN A 147 -21.13 -52.20 -69.53
CA GLN A 147 -20.01 -51.88 -70.40
C GLN A 147 -20.19 -50.49 -71.04
N LYS A 148 -21.38 -50.21 -71.58
CA LYS A 148 -21.69 -48.93 -72.23
C LYS A 148 -21.57 -47.76 -71.25
N GLU A 149 -22.03 -47.94 -70.02
CA GLU A 149 -21.89 -46.93 -68.96
C GLU A 149 -20.42 -46.69 -68.58
N ALA A 150 -19.63 -47.76 -68.41
CA ALA A 150 -18.21 -47.66 -68.10
C ALA A 150 -17.43 -46.95 -69.22
N GLU A 151 -17.73 -47.27 -70.48
CA GLU A 151 -17.13 -46.59 -71.65
C GLU A 151 -17.50 -45.10 -71.70
N ALA A 152 -18.73 -44.73 -71.34
CA ALA A 152 -19.15 -43.34 -71.27
C ALA A 152 -18.42 -42.57 -70.16
N GLN A 153 -18.27 -43.17 -68.97
CA GLN A 153 -17.51 -42.59 -67.87
C GLN A 153 -16.03 -42.43 -68.21
N LEU A 154 -15.42 -43.42 -68.84
CA LEU A 154 -14.03 -43.37 -69.27
C LEU A 154 -13.79 -42.20 -70.24
N LYS A 155 -14.65 -42.04 -71.25
CA LYS A 155 -14.56 -40.91 -72.19
C LYS A 155 -14.72 -39.55 -71.51
N ALA A 156 -15.62 -39.43 -70.53
CA ALA A 156 -15.80 -38.20 -69.77
C ALA A 156 -14.55 -37.86 -68.95
N LEU A 157 -13.96 -38.86 -68.30
CA LEU A 157 -12.75 -38.70 -67.48
C LEU A 157 -11.52 -38.37 -68.33
N GLU A 158 -11.37 -38.99 -69.50
CA GLU A 158 -10.32 -38.66 -70.47
C GLU A 158 -10.42 -37.20 -70.93
N LEU A 159 -11.64 -36.71 -71.19
CA LEU A 159 -11.87 -35.32 -71.54
C LEU A 159 -11.46 -34.39 -70.39
N GLU A 160 -11.87 -34.68 -69.15
CA GLU A 160 -11.51 -33.89 -67.97
C GLU A 160 -9.99 -33.84 -67.75
N VAL A 161 -9.31 -34.99 -67.85
CA VAL A 161 -7.84 -35.06 -67.75
C VAL A 161 -7.18 -34.23 -68.86
N SER A 162 -7.71 -34.27 -70.09
CA SER A 162 -7.17 -33.46 -71.18
C SER A 162 -7.32 -31.96 -70.93
N MET A 163 -8.47 -31.53 -70.38
CA MET A 163 -8.73 -30.13 -70.03
C MET A 163 -7.81 -29.66 -68.90
N LEU A 164 -7.63 -30.47 -67.85
CA LEU A 164 -6.74 -30.14 -66.74
C LEU A 164 -5.28 -30.05 -67.18
N ARG A 165 -4.83 -30.94 -68.08
CA ARG A 165 -3.49 -30.86 -68.68
C ARG A 165 -3.32 -29.58 -69.50
N ALA A 166 -4.30 -29.24 -70.34
CA ALA A 166 -4.24 -28.01 -71.13
C ALA A 166 -4.24 -26.74 -70.25
N ALA A 167 -5.01 -26.73 -69.15
CA ALA A 167 -5.00 -25.64 -68.19
C ALA A 167 -3.64 -25.52 -67.49
N ARG A 168 -3.07 -26.64 -67.04
CA ARG A 168 -1.72 -26.67 -66.46
C ARG A 168 -0.66 -26.17 -67.44
N ASP A 169 -0.67 -26.66 -68.68
CA ASP A 169 0.32 -26.27 -69.70
C ASP A 169 0.24 -24.76 -70.03
N LYS A 170 -0.96 -24.16 -69.88
CA LYS A 170 -1.17 -22.72 -70.02
C LYS A 170 -0.63 -21.93 -68.81
N GLU A 171 -0.72 -22.47 -67.60
CA GLU A 171 -0.27 -21.82 -66.36
C GLU A 171 1.23 -22.04 -66.08
N GLU A 172 1.83 -23.13 -66.57
CA GLU A 172 3.24 -23.47 -66.41
C GLU A 172 4.21 -22.31 -66.76
N PRO A 173 4.07 -21.55 -67.87
CA PRO A 173 4.97 -20.44 -68.16
C PRO A 173 4.87 -19.29 -67.14
N ASP A 174 3.68 -19.00 -66.62
CA ASP A 174 3.48 -17.96 -65.61
C ASP A 174 4.11 -18.38 -64.28
N VAL A 175 3.95 -19.65 -63.90
CA VAL A 175 4.59 -20.24 -62.71
C VAL A 175 6.11 -20.18 -62.83
N GLU A 176 6.66 -20.53 -63.99
CA GLU A 176 8.10 -20.49 -64.22
C GLU A 176 8.63 -19.05 -64.23
N ALA A 177 7.90 -18.10 -64.82
CA ALA A 177 8.24 -16.68 -64.77
C ALA A 177 8.32 -16.18 -63.32
N VAL A 178 7.32 -16.49 -62.49
CA VAL A 178 7.32 -16.13 -61.06
C VAL A 178 8.47 -16.80 -60.31
N ARG A 179 8.79 -18.07 -60.61
CA ARG A 179 9.94 -18.77 -60.00
C ARG A 179 11.27 -18.08 -60.35
N THR A 180 11.45 -17.68 -61.60
CA THR A 180 12.66 -16.96 -62.03
C THR A 180 12.75 -15.59 -61.37
N GLU A 181 11.64 -14.88 -61.20
CA GLU A 181 11.60 -13.60 -60.48
C GLU A 181 11.96 -13.77 -59.00
N ILE A 182 11.40 -14.77 -58.32
CA ILE A 182 11.73 -15.09 -56.92
C ILE A 182 13.23 -15.39 -56.77
N SER A 183 13.79 -16.20 -57.68
CA SER A 183 15.22 -16.51 -57.66
C SER A 183 16.07 -15.25 -57.86
N GLY A 184 15.68 -14.36 -58.78
CA GLY A 184 16.39 -13.11 -59.01
C GLY A 184 16.34 -12.16 -57.80
N LEU A 185 15.17 -12.06 -57.15
CA LEU A 185 14.99 -11.27 -55.93
C LEU A 185 15.81 -11.81 -54.77
N ASP A 186 15.91 -13.14 -54.61
CA ASP A 186 16.72 -13.74 -53.54
C ASP A 186 18.22 -13.46 -53.74
N GLU A 187 18.71 -13.53 -54.99
CA GLU A 187 20.08 -13.12 -55.30
C GLU A 187 20.35 -11.64 -54.99
N GLU A 188 19.40 -10.76 -55.32
CA GLU A 188 19.51 -9.33 -55.02
C GLU A 188 19.50 -9.06 -53.51
N LEU A 189 18.62 -9.76 -52.78
CA LEU A 189 18.54 -9.70 -51.32
C LEU A 189 19.86 -10.15 -50.68
N GLN A 190 20.46 -11.24 -51.15
CA GLN A 190 21.78 -11.68 -50.68
C GLN A 190 22.86 -10.63 -50.95
N LYS A 191 22.90 -10.03 -52.15
CA LYS A 191 23.84 -8.94 -52.49
C LYS A 191 23.65 -7.73 -51.58
N LEU A 192 22.41 -7.34 -51.30
CA LEU A 192 22.09 -6.22 -50.40
C LEU A 192 22.48 -6.53 -48.96
N ASN A 193 22.23 -7.74 -48.46
CA ASN A 193 22.65 -8.16 -47.13
C ASN A 193 24.18 -8.12 -46.97
N MET A 194 24.94 -8.57 -47.98
CA MET A 194 26.40 -8.45 -47.96
C MET A 194 26.85 -6.98 -47.93
N LYS A 195 26.23 -6.11 -48.72
CA LYS A 195 26.52 -4.67 -48.69
C LYS A 195 26.19 -4.05 -47.33
N GLN A 196 25.05 -4.40 -46.74
CA GLN A 196 24.65 -3.93 -45.41
C GLN A 196 25.63 -4.39 -44.34
N ALA A 197 26.05 -5.66 -44.37
CA ALA A 197 27.03 -6.20 -43.43
C ALA A 197 28.37 -5.45 -43.53
N ARG A 198 28.83 -5.18 -44.74
CA ARG A 198 30.05 -4.39 -44.99
C ARG A 198 29.92 -2.97 -44.45
N GLN A 199 28.84 -2.26 -44.79
CA GLN A 199 28.61 -0.90 -44.30
C GLN A 199 28.52 -0.84 -42.77
N ARG A 200 27.93 -1.86 -42.12
CA ARG A 200 27.92 -1.95 -40.65
C ARG A 200 29.32 -2.15 -40.06
N ALA A 201 30.19 -2.89 -40.74
CA ALA A 201 31.58 -3.02 -40.33
C ALA A 201 32.32 -1.68 -40.50
N ASP A 202 32.14 -0.99 -41.63
CA ASP A 202 32.74 0.31 -41.89
C ASP A 202 32.28 1.37 -40.86
N ILE A 203 30.99 1.39 -40.50
CA ILE A 203 30.46 2.29 -39.46
C ILE A 203 31.12 2.02 -38.10
N LYS A 204 31.27 0.75 -37.71
CA LYS A 204 31.94 0.40 -36.46
C LYS A 204 33.39 0.86 -36.44
N GLU A 205 34.12 0.68 -37.55
CA GLU A 205 35.50 1.13 -37.68
C GLU A 205 35.58 2.67 -37.55
N ILE A 206 34.68 3.40 -38.22
CA ILE A 206 34.59 4.86 -38.10
C ILE A 206 34.26 5.28 -36.67
N ASP A 207 33.34 4.61 -35.98
CA ASP A 207 32.99 4.91 -34.59
C ASP A 207 34.18 4.65 -33.65
N GLU A 208 34.92 3.57 -33.84
CA GLU A 208 36.14 3.26 -33.08
C GLU A 208 37.20 4.35 -33.30
N VAL A 209 37.47 4.72 -34.56
CA VAL A 209 38.41 5.79 -34.91
C VAL A 209 37.95 7.13 -34.32
N THR A 210 36.67 7.46 -34.40
CA THR A 210 36.12 8.69 -33.83
C THR A 210 36.25 8.72 -32.31
N ASN A 211 36.03 7.59 -31.63
CA ASN A 211 36.25 7.46 -30.20
C ASN A 211 37.73 7.65 -29.83
N THR A 212 38.66 7.10 -30.62
CA THR A 212 40.10 7.31 -30.36
C THR A 212 40.49 8.79 -30.52
N PHE A 213 40.08 9.44 -31.62
CA PHE A 213 40.38 10.85 -31.82
C PHE A 213 39.70 11.77 -30.80
N THR A 214 38.49 11.46 -30.34
CA THR A 214 37.84 12.26 -29.30
C THR A 214 38.55 12.14 -27.95
N LEU A 215 39.07 10.96 -27.60
CA LEU A 215 39.91 10.77 -26.41
C LEU A 215 41.24 11.54 -26.54
N GLU A 216 41.92 11.43 -27.68
CA GLU A 216 43.16 12.16 -27.96
C GLU A 216 42.94 13.68 -27.91
N LEU A 217 41.83 14.17 -28.49
CA LEU A 217 41.48 15.58 -28.49
C LEU A 217 41.18 16.07 -27.06
N ALA A 218 40.48 15.28 -26.25
CA ALA A 218 40.25 15.59 -24.84
C ALA A 218 41.58 15.67 -24.06
N GLU A 219 42.50 14.74 -24.31
CA GLU A 219 43.83 14.75 -23.70
C GLU A 219 44.65 15.98 -24.13
N LEU A 220 44.73 16.25 -25.43
CA LEU A 220 45.43 17.43 -25.97
C LEU A 220 44.83 18.73 -25.42
N THR A 221 43.51 18.79 -25.28
CA THR A 221 42.81 19.95 -24.72
C THR A 221 43.18 20.13 -23.25
N ALA A 222 43.22 19.06 -22.45
CA ALA A 222 43.67 19.10 -21.07
C ALA A 222 45.14 19.57 -20.97
N GLN A 223 46.02 19.02 -21.80
CA GLN A 223 47.43 19.44 -21.87
C GLN A 223 47.56 20.93 -22.25
N CYS A 224 46.77 21.42 -23.21
CA CYS A 224 46.76 22.82 -23.59
C CYS A 224 46.28 23.73 -22.45
N VAL A 225 45.25 23.34 -21.70
CA VAL A 225 44.80 24.07 -20.51
C VAL A 225 45.89 24.12 -19.45
N ASP A 226 46.58 23.01 -19.18
CA ASP A 226 47.66 22.96 -18.21
C ASP A 226 48.87 23.79 -18.64
N LEU A 227 49.25 23.74 -19.92
CA LEU A 227 50.31 24.58 -20.47
C LEU A 227 49.93 26.07 -20.42
N ARG A 228 48.66 26.43 -20.69
CA ARG A 228 48.17 27.80 -20.51
C ARG A 228 48.28 28.26 -19.05
N LYS A 229 47.83 27.44 -18.09
CA LYS A 229 47.99 27.73 -16.65
C LYS A 229 49.45 27.92 -16.25
N LYS A 230 50.35 27.05 -16.73
CA LYS A 230 51.80 27.18 -16.51
C LYS A 230 52.34 28.47 -17.13
N ASN A 231 51.93 28.80 -18.34
CA ASN A 231 52.33 30.04 -19.03
C ASN A 231 51.83 31.28 -18.26
N ASP A 232 50.58 31.29 -17.80
CA ASP A 232 50.03 32.40 -17.01
C ASP A 232 50.77 32.55 -15.67
N THR A 233 51.10 31.44 -15.00
CA THR A 233 51.91 31.42 -13.78
C THR A 233 53.33 31.92 -14.02
N LEU A 234 53.92 31.61 -15.18
CA LEU A 234 55.24 32.13 -15.57
C LEU A 234 55.15 33.61 -15.94
N LYS A 235 54.12 34.04 -16.68
CA LYS A 235 53.86 35.45 -17.01
C LYS A 235 53.60 36.32 -15.78
N SER A 236 53.04 35.75 -14.70
CA SER A 236 52.91 36.46 -13.43
C SER A 236 54.24 36.54 -12.65
N LYS A 237 55.18 35.61 -12.92
CA LYS A 237 56.54 35.62 -12.36
C LYS A 237 57.53 36.45 -13.18
N VAL A 238 57.25 36.67 -14.46
CA VAL A 238 58.01 37.59 -15.32
C VAL A 238 57.55 39.01 -15.02
N VAL A 239 58.51 39.88 -14.74
CA VAL A 239 58.28 41.31 -14.50
C VAL A 239 57.79 41.94 -15.79
N GLN A 240 56.47 42.11 -15.93
CA GLN A 240 55.84 42.62 -17.16
C GLN A 240 56.20 44.09 -17.48
N SER A 241 56.74 44.82 -16.50
CA SER A 241 57.32 46.14 -16.73
C SER A 241 58.46 46.38 -15.73
N PRO A 242 59.72 46.20 -16.16
CA PRO A 242 60.89 46.51 -15.33
C PRO A 242 60.85 47.93 -14.78
N ASP A 243 60.31 48.88 -15.54
CA ASP A 243 60.19 50.28 -15.14
C ASP A 243 59.07 50.54 -14.13
N ARG A 244 57.99 49.74 -14.15
CA ARG A 244 56.98 49.79 -13.09
C ARG A 244 57.51 49.17 -11.81
N MET A 245 58.22 48.04 -11.89
CA MET A 245 58.83 47.41 -10.72
C MET A 245 59.96 48.26 -10.12
N LYS A 246 60.78 48.93 -10.95
CA LYS A 246 61.76 49.92 -10.46
C LYS A 246 61.08 51.10 -9.76
N ARG A 247 59.99 51.63 -10.32
CA ARG A 247 59.18 52.69 -9.67
C ARG A 247 58.54 52.20 -8.37
N ASP A 248 57.99 51.00 -8.36
CA ASP A 248 57.36 50.42 -7.17
C ASP A 248 58.42 50.11 -6.09
N ILE A 249 59.63 49.67 -6.46
CA ILE A 249 60.76 49.50 -5.54
C ILE A 249 61.20 50.85 -4.97
N ILE A 250 61.31 51.90 -5.78
CA ILE A 250 61.64 53.25 -5.30
C ILE A 250 60.54 53.77 -4.36
N ASN A 251 59.27 53.58 -4.72
CA ASN A 251 58.13 53.97 -3.89
C ASN A 251 58.06 53.15 -2.59
N LEU A 252 58.39 51.86 -2.63
CA LEU A 252 58.49 50.99 -1.45
C LEU A 252 59.67 51.40 -0.58
N GLN A 253 60.82 51.75 -1.16
CA GLN A 253 61.96 52.28 -0.40
C GLN A 253 61.60 53.60 0.27
N GLN A 254 60.96 54.53 -0.44
CA GLN A 254 60.47 55.78 0.15
C GLN A 254 59.41 55.54 1.24
N ARG A 255 58.51 54.58 1.03
CA ARG A 255 57.55 54.16 2.06
C ARG A 255 58.25 53.56 3.27
N VAL A 256 59.20 52.65 3.09
CA VAL A 256 59.96 52.03 4.17
C VAL A 256 60.75 53.07 4.95
N GLU A 257 61.37 54.04 4.28
CA GLU A 257 62.08 55.12 4.96
C GLU A 257 61.13 55.99 5.78
N LYS A 258 59.97 56.34 5.21
CA LYS A 258 58.90 57.08 5.91
C LYS A 258 58.28 56.26 7.05
N GLU A 259 58.13 54.96 6.89
CA GLU A 259 57.65 54.04 7.92
C GLU A 259 58.68 53.90 9.04
N LYS A 260 59.99 53.87 8.73
CA LYS A 260 61.07 53.87 9.72
C LYS A 260 61.11 55.18 10.50
N GLU A 261 60.93 56.33 9.85
CA GLU A 261 60.79 57.63 10.51
C GLU A 261 59.57 57.63 11.43
N ASN A 262 58.42 57.18 10.94
CA ASN A 262 57.21 57.03 11.75
C ASN A 262 57.39 56.05 12.92
N ILE A 263 58.07 54.92 12.71
CA ILE A 263 58.38 53.96 13.78
C ILE A 263 59.33 54.58 14.80
N PHE A 264 60.31 55.39 14.38
CA PHE A 264 61.21 56.08 15.28
C PHE A 264 60.48 57.14 16.12
N GLU A 265 59.58 57.91 15.50
CA GLU A 265 58.70 58.84 16.21
C GLU A 265 57.73 58.11 17.16
N GLN A 266 57.14 57.00 16.71
CA GLN A 266 56.26 56.17 17.53
C GLN A 266 57.00 55.49 18.69
N ASP A 267 58.23 55.00 18.49
CA ASP A 267 59.04 54.42 19.57
C ASP A 267 59.47 55.51 20.57
N ARG A 268 59.82 56.71 20.09
CA ARG A 268 60.09 57.85 20.97
C ARG A 268 58.87 58.23 21.79
N THR A 269 57.71 58.39 21.17
CA THR A 269 56.45 58.71 21.87
C THR A 269 56.02 57.57 22.80
N ALA A 270 56.22 56.30 22.43
CA ALA A 270 55.95 55.13 23.27
C ALA A 270 56.88 55.08 24.49
N ARG A 271 58.17 55.41 24.34
CA ARG A 271 59.10 55.56 25.48
C ARG A 271 58.70 56.72 26.39
N GLU A 272 58.33 57.87 25.83
CA GLU A 272 57.83 59.02 26.61
C GLU A 272 56.53 58.66 27.36
N LEU A 273 55.60 57.94 26.71
CA LEU A 273 54.37 57.42 27.31
C LEU A 273 54.65 56.36 28.37
N SER A 274 55.62 55.46 28.16
CA SER A 274 56.02 54.45 29.13
C SER A 274 56.58 55.08 30.41
N VAL A 275 57.42 56.11 30.27
CA VAL A 275 57.91 56.89 31.42
C VAL A 275 56.76 57.62 32.14
N LYS A 276 55.80 58.20 31.40
CA LYS A 276 54.60 58.80 32.00
C LYS A 276 53.72 57.76 32.69
N HIS A 277 53.57 56.57 32.11
CA HIS A 277 52.79 55.47 32.67
C HIS A 277 53.42 54.92 33.95
N ALA A 278 54.75 54.77 34.00
CA ALA A 278 55.46 54.40 35.22
C ALA A 278 55.23 55.42 36.35
N LYS A 279 55.29 56.73 36.04
CA LYS A 279 54.95 57.79 37.00
C LYS A 279 53.48 57.71 37.45
N LEU A 280 52.55 57.41 36.53
CA LEU A 280 51.14 57.23 36.86
C LEU A 280 50.90 56.04 37.79
N ILE A 281 51.60 54.91 37.58
CA ILE A 281 51.55 53.75 38.49
C ILE A 281 52.04 54.14 39.88
N ASP A 282 53.11 54.93 40.00
CA ASP A 282 53.60 55.38 41.30
C ASP A 282 52.62 56.34 41.97
N THR A 283 52.00 57.26 41.22
CA THR A 283 50.93 58.11 41.75
C THR A 283 49.66 57.33 42.13
N ASP A 284 49.33 56.26 41.41
CA ASP A 284 48.19 55.41 41.73
C ASP A 284 48.43 54.59 43.01
N LYS A 285 49.67 54.12 43.23
CA LYS A 285 50.07 53.52 44.52
C LYS A 285 49.98 54.53 45.67
N GLU A 286 50.41 55.76 45.46
CA GLU A 286 50.27 56.85 46.45
C GLU A 286 48.80 57.17 46.72
N LEU A 287 47.96 57.25 45.67
CA LEU A 287 46.52 57.50 45.80
C LEU A 287 45.81 56.36 46.56
N ASN A 288 46.17 55.10 46.29
CA ASN A 288 45.64 53.96 47.02
C ASN A 288 46.04 53.98 48.50
N LYS A 289 47.26 54.41 48.86
CA LYS A 289 47.65 54.64 50.26
C LYS A 289 46.79 55.74 50.89
N VAL A 290 46.54 56.84 50.17
CA VAL A 290 45.68 57.94 50.64
C VAL A 290 44.23 57.48 50.81
N MET A 291 43.70 56.66 49.89
CA MET A 291 42.37 56.06 50.03
C MET A 291 42.28 55.14 51.24
N HIS A 292 43.31 54.34 51.51
CA HIS A 292 43.35 53.48 52.69
C HIS A 292 43.37 54.31 53.98
N LEU A 293 44.18 55.38 54.01
CA LEU A 293 44.20 56.34 55.13
C LEU A 293 42.85 57.06 55.28
N MET A 294 42.16 57.44 54.19
CA MET A 294 40.81 58.03 54.26
C MET A 294 39.78 57.04 54.81
N SER A 295 39.87 55.75 54.45
CA SER A 295 39.00 54.72 55.02
C SER A 295 39.26 54.51 56.52
N GLU A 296 40.52 54.57 56.95
CA GLU A 296 40.88 54.50 58.37
C GLU A 296 40.38 55.74 59.13
N VAL A 297 40.53 56.94 58.56
CA VAL A 297 39.99 58.18 59.11
C VAL A 297 38.46 58.11 59.21
N GLN A 298 37.74 57.65 58.18
CA GLN A 298 36.28 57.47 58.26
C GLN A 298 35.86 56.43 59.32
N SER A 299 36.63 55.36 59.50
CA SER A 299 36.40 54.39 60.58
C SER A 299 36.55 55.05 61.95
N GLU A 300 37.62 55.82 62.15
CA GLU A 300 37.85 56.56 63.39
C GLU A 300 36.79 57.65 63.61
N GLU A 301 36.34 58.33 62.56
CA GLU A 301 35.27 59.34 62.62
C GLU A 301 33.94 58.71 63.08
N ARG A 302 33.58 57.52 62.57
CA ARG A 302 32.41 56.77 63.06
C ARG A 302 32.55 56.33 64.52
N LYS A 303 33.76 55.96 64.96
CA LYS A 303 34.01 55.67 66.38
C LYS A 303 33.85 56.93 67.22
N LEU A 304 34.33 58.08 66.74
CA LEU A 304 34.24 59.37 67.41
C LEU A 304 32.79 59.86 67.49
N GLU A 305 31.99 59.66 66.46
CA GLU A 305 30.56 59.95 66.45
C GLU A 305 29.79 59.05 67.44
N ASN A 306 30.07 57.75 67.48
CA ASN A 306 29.50 56.85 68.48
C ASN A 306 29.89 57.24 69.91
N ILE A 307 31.15 57.64 70.14
CA ILE A 307 31.61 58.14 71.44
C ILE A 307 30.93 59.48 71.77
N SER A 308 30.70 60.35 70.79
CA SER A 308 29.99 61.63 70.97
C SER A 308 28.53 61.41 71.40
N VAL A 309 27.82 60.49 70.74
CA VAL A 309 26.44 60.12 71.12
C VAL A 309 26.40 59.48 72.51
N MET A 310 27.37 58.64 72.85
CA MET A 310 27.48 58.05 74.18
C MET A 310 27.79 59.12 75.24
N LYS A 311 28.69 60.06 74.93
CA LYS A 311 29.01 61.21 75.78
C LYS A 311 27.78 62.07 76.02
N GLU A 312 26.97 62.36 75.01
CA GLU A 312 25.76 63.17 75.14
C GLU A 312 24.70 62.50 76.03
N LYS A 313 24.53 61.17 75.93
CA LYS A 313 23.67 60.41 76.85
C LYS A 313 24.16 60.48 78.30
N VAL A 314 25.46 60.28 78.53
CA VAL A 314 26.06 60.37 79.87
C VAL A 314 26.03 61.79 80.42
N MET A 315 26.21 62.82 79.58
CA MET A 315 26.10 64.22 79.98
C MET A 315 24.68 64.59 80.39
N ASN A 316 23.66 64.05 79.71
CA ASN A 316 22.26 64.25 80.11
C ASN A 316 21.95 63.54 81.44
N GLU A 317 22.45 62.32 81.66
CA GLU A 317 22.33 61.65 82.96
C GLU A 317 23.05 62.41 84.09
N ILE A 318 24.24 62.94 83.81
CA ILE A 318 24.99 63.79 84.76
C ILE A 318 24.21 65.07 85.05
N ASN A 319 23.66 65.76 84.05
CA ASN A 319 22.88 66.99 84.28
C ASN A 319 21.63 66.74 85.12
N ILE A 320 20.93 65.61 84.92
CA ILE A 320 19.81 65.21 85.78
C ILE A 320 20.29 64.93 87.21
N LYS A 321 21.47 64.34 87.38
CA LYS A 321 22.06 64.11 88.71
C LYS A 321 22.58 65.39 89.37
N VAL A 322 23.09 66.35 88.59
CA VAL A 322 23.55 67.66 89.07
C VAL A 322 22.37 68.48 89.56
N THR A 323 21.25 68.54 88.82
CA THR A 323 20.05 69.26 89.28
C THR A 323 19.46 68.62 90.55
N GLN A 324 19.41 67.28 90.60
CA GLN A 324 19.03 66.57 91.83
C GLN A 324 19.95 66.90 93.01
N ASN A 325 21.26 67.04 92.77
CA ASN A 325 22.22 67.38 93.83
C ASN A 325 22.14 68.87 94.22
N GLU A 326 21.83 69.77 93.28
CA GLU A 326 21.58 71.19 93.56
C GLU A 326 20.33 71.40 94.42
N ASP A 327 19.27 70.63 94.18
CA ASP A 327 18.05 70.64 95.00
C ASP A 327 18.34 70.12 96.42
N VAL A 328 19.08 69.01 96.55
CA VAL A 328 19.51 68.49 97.87
C VAL A 328 20.45 69.48 98.57
N LEU A 329 21.36 70.15 97.86
CA LEU A 329 22.23 71.19 98.42
C LEU A 329 21.46 72.47 98.79
N ALA A 330 20.34 72.77 98.12
CA ALA A 330 19.46 73.86 98.49
C ALA A 330 18.69 73.53 99.79
N GLU A 331 18.21 72.30 99.94
CA GLU A 331 17.64 71.79 101.19
C GLU A 331 18.69 71.78 102.32
N GLU A 332 19.91 71.33 102.05
CA GLU A 332 21.01 71.36 103.02
C GLU A 332 21.31 72.80 103.46
N ARG A 333 21.33 73.77 102.53
CA ARG A 333 21.53 75.19 102.84
C ARG A 333 20.37 75.78 103.65
N HIS A 334 19.13 75.36 103.40
CA HIS A 334 17.98 75.80 104.17
C HIS A 334 18.04 75.27 105.62
N ILE A 335 18.41 74.01 105.81
CA ILE A 335 18.60 73.41 107.13
C ILE A 335 19.80 74.03 107.85
N LYS A 336 20.94 74.26 107.17
CA LYS A 336 22.11 74.96 107.73
C LYS A 336 21.77 76.38 108.18
N LYS A 337 20.92 77.12 107.45
CA LYS A 337 20.44 78.45 107.88
C LYS A 337 19.53 78.37 109.11
N GLN A 338 18.67 77.37 109.22
CA GLN A 338 17.88 77.14 110.44
C GLN A 338 18.78 76.78 111.63
N ILE A 339 19.83 75.99 111.40
CA ILE A 339 20.85 75.66 112.41
C ILE A 339 21.64 76.91 112.81
N GLN A 340 22.09 77.75 111.88
CA GLN A 340 22.78 79.01 112.19
C GLN A 340 21.87 80.01 112.93
N HIS A 341 20.57 80.04 112.61
CA HIS A 341 19.60 80.87 113.33
C HIS A 341 19.39 80.36 114.76
N MET A 342 19.30 79.05 114.96
CA MET A 342 19.24 78.41 116.29
C MET A 342 20.53 78.60 117.07
N GLN A 343 21.70 78.42 116.43
CA GLN A 343 23.01 78.64 117.04
C GLN A 343 23.26 80.12 117.39
N SER A 344 22.80 81.08 116.58
CA SER A 344 22.84 82.50 116.94
C SER A 344 21.89 82.86 118.09
N LYS A 345 20.74 82.18 118.21
CA LYS A 345 19.87 82.31 119.39
C LYS A 345 20.54 81.74 120.64
N ILE A 346 21.18 80.58 120.52
CA ILE A 346 21.93 79.94 121.62
C ILE A 346 23.13 80.81 122.02
N ALA A 347 23.91 81.33 121.08
CA ALA A 347 25.05 82.21 121.35
C ALA A 347 24.61 83.54 122.02
N LYS A 348 23.46 84.09 121.65
CA LYS A 348 22.89 85.26 122.36
C LYS A 348 22.43 84.91 123.78
N VAL A 349 21.88 83.72 123.99
CA VAL A 349 21.51 83.24 125.33
C VAL A 349 22.75 82.95 126.18
N ASP A 350 23.81 82.40 125.60
CA ASP A 350 25.11 82.18 126.27
C ASP A 350 25.86 83.48 126.55
N GLN A 351 25.79 84.47 125.65
CA GLN A 351 26.41 85.77 125.88
C GLN A 351 25.66 86.57 126.95
N THR A 352 24.33 86.47 127.01
CA THR A 352 23.54 87.04 128.11
C THR A 352 23.66 86.25 129.41
N ALA A 353 23.85 84.93 129.34
CA ALA A 353 24.13 84.09 130.50
C ALA A 353 25.53 84.38 131.07
N ASN A 354 26.57 84.51 130.23
CA ASN A 354 27.93 84.81 130.66
C ASN A 354 28.11 86.26 131.13
N LEU A 355 27.47 87.25 130.51
CA LEU A 355 27.42 88.62 131.07
C LEU A 355 26.68 88.64 132.40
N ARG A 356 25.58 87.90 132.55
CA ARG A 356 24.91 87.73 133.85
C ARG A 356 25.76 86.94 134.84
N LYS A 357 26.64 86.04 134.40
CA LYS A 357 27.57 85.29 135.25
C LYS A 357 28.73 86.16 135.73
N CYS A 358 29.33 86.99 134.86
CA CYS A 358 30.35 87.96 135.26
C CYS A 358 29.77 89.09 136.12
N GLU A 359 28.58 89.62 135.79
CA GLU A 359 27.88 90.56 136.67
C GLU A 359 27.44 89.91 137.98
N ALA A 360 27.10 88.61 137.98
CA ALA A 360 26.78 87.87 139.19
C ALA A 360 28.04 87.52 140.00
N GLU A 361 29.20 87.32 139.39
CA GLU A 361 30.47 87.09 140.09
C GLU A 361 31.01 88.39 140.69
N GLU A 362 30.95 89.52 139.97
CA GLU A 362 31.26 90.84 140.54
C GLU A 362 30.25 91.28 141.60
N ARG A 363 28.94 91.02 141.40
CA ARG A 363 27.93 91.25 142.44
C ARG A 363 28.02 90.26 143.59
N MET A 364 28.46 89.02 143.39
CA MET A 364 28.61 88.03 144.47
C MET A 364 29.85 88.31 145.31
N GLU A 365 30.91 88.86 144.73
CA GLU A 365 32.06 89.33 145.51
C GLU A 365 31.68 90.59 146.32
N HIS A 366 30.93 91.52 145.70
CA HIS A 366 30.40 92.70 146.40
C HIS A 366 29.26 92.35 147.39
N LEU A 367 28.53 91.24 147.17
CA LEU A 367 27.55 90.69 148.11
C LEU A 367 28.18 89.77 149.15
N ARG A 368 29.38 89.22 148.95
CA ARG A 368 30.16 88.59 150.03
C ARG A 368 30.59 89.66 151.03
N GLN A 369 31.05 90.80 150.52
CA GLN A 369 31.31 91.98 151.35
C GLN A 369 30.03 92.51 152.03
N LYS A 370 28.83 92.40 151.42
CA LYS A 370 27.55 92.77 152.07
C LYS A 370 26.84 91.66 152.87
N LYS A 371 27.23 90.39 152.74
CA LYS A 371 26.64 89.24 153.46
C LYS A 371 27.43 88.95 154.74
N GLU A 372 28.71 89.32 154.77
CA GLU A 372 29.38 89.68 156.03
C GLU A 372 28.59 90.76 156.79
N ASP A 373 27.95 91.72 156.09
CA ASP A 373 27.13 92.76 156.73
C ASP A 373 25.66 92.33 157.08
N ASN A 374 25.09 91.26 156.48
CA ASN A 374 23.63 90.94 156.57
C ASN A 374 23.27 89.54 157.12
N GLU A 375 24.19 88.58 157.23
CA GLU A 375 23.90 87.35 158.01
C GLU A 375 23.97 87.55 159.53
N ALA A 376 24.33 88.76 159.94
CA ALA A 376 23.94 89.32 161.23
C ALA A 376 22.39 89.50 161.41
N LEU A 377 21.53 89.35 160.37
CA LEU A 377 20.08 89.67 160.41
C LEU A 377 19.06 88.49 160.23
N VAL A 378 19.41 87.35 159.60
CA VAL A 378 18.41 86.30 159.20
C VAL A 378 18.21 85.14 160.20
N GLY A 379 18.85 85.19 161.35
CA GLY A 379 18.51 84.35 162.51
C GLY A 379 17.09 84.54 163.10
N SER A 380 16.12 85.15 162.39
CA SER A 380 14.87 85.68 162.99
C SER A 380 13.52 85.17 162.43
N ARG A 381 13.38 84.39 161.32
CA ARG A 381 12.05 84.21 160.64
C ARG A 381 11.35 82.82 160.40
N GLN A 382 11.95 81.66 160.04
CA GLN A 382 11.16 80.59 159.32
C GLN A 382 10.66 79.34 160.08
N ALA A 383 10.47 79.41 161.40
CA ALA A 383 9.84 78.36 162.20
C ALA A 383 8.27 78.31 162.13
N LYS A 384 7.63 78.46 160.95
CA LYS A 384 6.18 78.79 160.89
C LYS A 384 5.22 78.03 159.93
N ILE A 385 5.61 76.98 159.15
CA ILE A 385 4.77 76.45 158.03
C ILE A 385 4.38 74.94 158.06
N ASP A 386 4.83 74.12 159.01
CA ASP A 386 4.27 72.77 159.20
C ASP A 386 2.71 72.74 159.36
N ILE A 387 2.09 71.54 159.24
CA ILE A 387 0.84 71.09 159.92
C ILE A 387 -0.50 70.92 159.12
N LEU A 388 -0.72 71.36 157.87
CA LEU A 388 -2.13 71.46 157.34
C LEU A 388 -2.78 70.36 156.42
N LYS A 389 -2.15 69.32 155.84
CA LYS A 389 -2.76 68.62 154.65
C LYS A 389 -3.19 67.13 154.69
N ASP A 390 -3.00 66.40 155.77
CA ASP A 390 -3.28 64.94 155.86
C ASP A 390 -4.76 64.46 155.98
N LYS A 391 -5.81 65.19 155.57
CA LYS A 391 -7.21 64.82 155.92
C LYS A 391 -8.21 64.39 154.82
N ALA A 392 -7.89 64.34 153.53
CA ALA A 392 -8.95 64.36 152.49
C ALA A 392 -9.43 63.04 151.82
N ALA A 393 -8.70 61.93 151.72
CA ALA A 393 -8.94 61.01 150.57
C ALA A 393 -9.50 59.60 150.83
N MET A 394 -9.94 59.25 152.05
CA MET A 394 -10.48 57.91 152.35
C MET A 394 -11.85 57.55 151.69
N GLU A 395 -12.45 58.37 150.82
CA GLU A 395 -13.91 58.31 150.51
C GLU A 395 -14.37 57.66 149.18
N GLN A 396 -13.52 57.27 148.21
CA GLN A 396 -13.99 57.03 146.81
C GLN A 396 -14.00 55.60 146.21
N ALA A 397 -13.51 54.53 146.86
CA ALA A 397 -13.21 53.25 146.15
C ALA A 397 -14.32 52.16 146.05
N ALA A 398 -15.52 52.32 146.63
CA ALA A 398 -16.47 51.20 146.81
C ALA A 398 -17.46 50.86 145.66
N HIS A 399 -17.45 51.49 144.47
CA HIS A 399 -18.60 51.47 143.51
C HIS A 399 -18.49 50.55 142.25
N ALA A 400 -17.36 49.95 141.87
CA ALA A 400 -17.16 49.51 140.45
C ALA A 400 -17.47 48.03 140.05
N ASP A 401 -17.72 47.09 140.97
CA ASP A 401 -17.65 45.63 140.70
C ASP A 401 -18.83 44.93 139.95
N ALA A 402 -19.92 45.58 139.52
CA ALA A 402 -21.18 44.85 139.19
C ALA A 402 -21.53 44.47 137.71
N MET A 403 -20.81 44.86 136.64
CA MET A 403 -21.48 45.09 135.33
C MET A 403 -21.22 44.18 134.08
N ARG A 404 -20.36 43.14 134.01
CA ARG A 404 -19.83 42.71 132.66
C ARG A 404 -19.95 41.28 132.06
N ASN A 405 -20.62 40.24 132.60
CA ASN A 405 -20.48 38.87 132.04
C ASN A 405 -21.66 38.24 131.21
N LEU A 406 -22.55 39.01 130.56
CA LEU A 406 -23.83 38.52 129.96
C LEU A 406 -23.89 38.11 128.44
N LEU A 407 -22.88 38.30 127.58
CA LEU A 407 -23.11 38.43 126.10
C LEU A 407 -22.63 37.30 125.13
N SER A 408 -22.26 36.11 125.61
CA SER A 408 -21.46 35.14 124.82
C SER A 408 -22.19 34.14 123.85
N GLN A 409 -23.52 33.95 123.86
CA GLN A 409 -24.11 32.66 123.40
C GLN A 409 -24.71 32.47 121.96
N TYR A 410 -24.73 33.38 120.97
CA TYR A 410 -25.78 33.32 119.89
C TYR A 410 -25.46 33.08 118.36
N GLY A 411 -24.27 32.67 117.85
CA GLY A 411 -23.92 32.92 116.41
C GLY A 411 -23.90 31.84 115.28
N GLY A 412 -24.20 30.54 115.49
CA GLY A 412 -23.64 29.47 114.62
C GLY A 412 -24.35 28.94 113.34
N ILE A 413 -25.60 29.25 113.00
CA ILE A 413 -26.45 28.31 112.21
C ILE A 413 -26.52 28.48 110.66
N THR A 414 -26.04 29.55 110.03
CA THR A 414 -26.60 29.97 108.72
C THR A 414 -25.83 29.60 107.42
N ARG A 415 -25.00 28.54 107.33
CA ARG A 415 -23.93 28.50 106.30
C ARG A 415 -23.99 27.60 105.03
N GLN A 416 -24.93 26.68 104.73
CA GLN A 416 -24.63 25.68 103.64
C GLN A 416 -25.76 25.27 102.65
N ILE A 417 -26.54 26.21 102.10
CA ILE A 417 -27.66 25.90 101.16
C ILE A 417 -27.30 25.88 99.64
N ASP A 418 -26.23 26.48 99.11
CA ASP A 418 -26.26 26.93 97.69
C ASP A 418 -25.42 26.14 96.62
N GLY A 419 -25.42 24.80 96.61
CA GLY A 419 -24.57 23.97 95.73
C GLY A 419 -25.05 23.58 94.30
N PHE A 420 -26.13 24.13 93.72
CA PHE A 420 -26.87 23.42 92.64
C PHE A 420 -26.69 23.84 91.16
N THR A 421 -25.88 24.83 90.77
CA THR A 421 -26.06 25.47 89.43
C THR A 421 -25.07 25.09 88.31
N HIS A 422 -24.18 24.09 88.46
CA HIS A 422 -22.98 23.97 87.59
C HIS A 422 -23.04 23.05 86.34
N ASP A 423 -24.03 22.16 86.11
CA ASP A 423 -23.84 21.04 85.15
C ASP A 423 -24.45 21.14 83.73
N LEU A 424 -25.02 22.27 83.27
CA LEU A 424 -25.95 22.27 82.11
C LEU A 424 -25.44 22.61 80.67
N GLU A 425 -24.23 23.10 80.39
CA GLU A 425 -23.96 23.73 79.05
C GLU A 425 -22.84 23.13 78.16
N ARG A 426 -22.38 21.89 78.40
CA ARG A 426 -21.21 21.29 77.68
C ARG A 426 -21.46 20.79 76.23
N ALA A 427 -22.03 21.62 75.35
CA ALA A 427 -21.74 21.74 73.89
C ALA A 427 -21.60 20.45 73.02
N CYS A 428 -22.55 20.03 72.16
CA CYS A 428 -22.99 20.55 70.83
C CYS A 428 -21.93 20.62 69.67
N GLN A 429 -21.83 19.54 68.84
CA GLN A 429 -21.86 19.41 67.33
C GLN A 429 -20.80 20.13 66.39
N ALA A 430 -20.39 19.72 65.16
CA ALA A 430 -20.10 18.48 64.35
C ALA A 430 -19.84 18.80 62.81
N SER A 431 -18.86 18.14 62.13
CA SER A 431 -18.73 17.74 60.67
C SER A 431 -18.31 18.74 59.53
N SER A 432 -17.71 18.44 58.33
CA SER A 432 -16.93 17.31 57.69
C SER A 432 -16.54 17.57 56.19
N HIS A 433 -15.47 16.94 55.63
CA HIS A 433 -15.27 16.32 54.27
C HIS A 433 -13.79 16.37 53.73
N VAL A 434 -13.33 15.49 52.81
CA VAL A 434 -12.80 14.08 52.87
C VAL A 434 -12.05 13.78 51.53
N GLY A 435 -10.99 12.95 51.55
CA GLY A 435 -10.46 12.15 50.40
C GLY A 435 -8.92 12.19 50.23
N ALA A 436 -8.13 11.12 50.03
CA ALA A 436 -8.41 9.71 49.74
C ALA A 436 -7.23 8.76 50.12
N VAL A 437 -7.59 7.66 50.79
CA VAL A 437 -7.15 6.24 50.78
C VAL A 437 -5.92 5.79 49.95
N LYS A 438 -4.92 5.15 50.62
CA LYS A 438 -4.49 3.72 50.44
C LYS A 438 -3.19 3.40 51.22
N ARG A 439 -3.31 2.81 52.42
CA ARG A 439 -2.75 1.52 52.87
C ARG A 439 -3.13 1.28 54.32
#